data_AF-A0A918KKD0-F1
#
_entry.id   AF-A0A918KKD0-F1
#
_cell.length_a   1.000
_cell.length_b   1.000
_cell.length_c   1.000
_cell.angle_alpha   90.00
_cell.angle_beta   90.00
_cell.angle_gamma   90.00
#
_symmetry.space_group_name_H-M   'P 1'
#
loop_
_entity.id
_entity.type
_entity.pdbx_description
1 polymer ?
#
loop_
_entity_poly.entity_id
_entity_poly.type
_entity_poly.pdbx_seq_one_letter_code
_entity_poly.pdbx_strand_id
1 'polypeptide(L)'
;MTGYPLLKWVFHQAWLTRHRWVHDRLMRGFRRYADRGEADAQELYGFLLLHKGVDEASRSSGARYLLSCAEPGRPRVAWQLYQCYRDGGVAGIAKNPERAHHFLAMAAEGGHPLAEEQLASGQ
;
A
#
# COMPACT_ATOMS: atom_id res chain seq x y z
N MET A 1 -0.60 0.86 -25.21
CA MET A 1 -0.27 0.29 -23.89
C MET A 1 -0.13 1.45 -22.92
N THR A 2 -1.01 1.54 -21.92
CA THR A 2 -0.85 2.47 -20.79
C THR A 2 0.53 2.25 -20.16
N GLY A 3 1.22 3.33 -19.77
CA GLY A 3 2.62 3.20 -19.36
C GLY A 3 2.82 2.54 -18.00
N TYR A 4 1.79 2.45 -17.15
CA TYR A 4 1.88 1.82 -15.82
C TYR A 4 2.15 0.30 -15.87
N PRO A 5 1.43 -0.52 -16.66
CA PRO A 5 1.77 -1.94 -16.85
C PRO A 5 3.23 -2.19 -17.24
N LEU A 6 3.81 -1.34 -18.10
CA LEU A 6 5.23 -1.44 -18.47
C LEU A 6 6.14 -1.17 -17.27
N LEU A 7 5.86 -0.12 -16.48
CA LEU A 7 6.64 0.16 -15.26
C LEU A 7 6.55 -1.00 -14.26
N LYS A 8 5.35 -1.55 -14.06
CA LYS A 8 5.13 -2.72 -13.19
C LYS A 8 5.90 -3.93 -13.69
N TRP A 9 5.93 -4.17 -15.01
CA TRP A 9 6.73 -5.25 -15.59
C TRP A 9 8.24 -5.03 -15.37
N VAL A 10 8.77 -3.83 -15.65
CA VAL A 10 10.19 -3.48 -15.42
C VAL A 10 10.57 -3.65 -13.95
N PHE A 11 9.68 -3.30 -13.02
CA PHE A 11 9.92 -3.44 -11.58
C PHE A 11 10.17 -4.88 -11.12
N HIS A 12 9.57 -5.87 -11.77
CA HIS A 12 9.82 -7.29 -11.46
C HIS A 12 11.14 -7.81 -12.05
N GLN A 13 11.81 -7.03 -12.90
CA GLN A 13 13.10 -7.40 -13.48
C GLN A 13 14.25 -6.98 -12.56
N ALA A 14 14.65 -7.88 -11.65
CA ALA A 14 15.70 -7.63 -10.65
C ALA A 14 17.03 -7.12 -11.25
N TRP A 15 17.36 -7.54 -12.48
CA TRP A 15 18.57 -7.11 -13.17
C TRP A 15 18.53 -5.65 -13.63
N LEU A 16 17.34 -5.10 -13.86
CA LEU A 16 17.14 -3.70 -14.21
C LEU A 16 17.06 -2.84 -12.95
N THR A 17 16.30 -3.29 -11.96
CA THR A 17 16.08 -2.55 -10.71
C THR A 17 17.31 -2.44 -9.82
N ARG A 18 18.35 -3.25 -10.05
CA ARG A 18 19.68 -3.07 -9.40
C ARG A 18 20.30 -1.71 -9.72
N HIS A 19 19.98 -1.15 -10.87
CA HIS A 19 20.56 0.11 -11.31
C HIS A 19 19.78 1.27 -10.70
N ARG A 20 20.48 2.13 -9.95
CA ARG A 20 19.87 3.29 -9.27
C ARG A 20 19.03 4.16 -10.20
N TRP A 21 19.51 4.41 -11.43
CA TRP A 21 18.79 5.23 -12.39
C TRP A 21 17.44 4.62 -12.84
N VAL A 22 17.36 3.28 -12.92
CA VAL A 22 16.10 2.57 -13.23
C VAL A 22 15.16 2.69 -12.06
N HIS A 23 15.65 2.42 -10.84
CA HIS A 23 14.88 2.57 -9.61
C HIS A 23 14.29 3.99 -9.50
N ASP A 24 15.10 5.03 -9.69
CA ASP A 24 14.65 6.41 -9.61
C ASP A 24 13.61 6.75 -10.69
N ARG A 25 13.76 6.19 -11.89
CA ARG A 25 12.79 6.37 -12.98
C ARG A 25 11.48 5.65 -12.69
N LEU A 26 11.53 4.45 -12.10
CA LEU A 26 10.36 3.69 -11.66
C LEU A 26 9.61 4.46 -10.57
N MET A 27 10.30 4.94 -9.53
CA MET A 27 9.66 5.69 -8.45
C MET A 27 9.00 6.98 -8.94
N ARG A 28 9.67 7.75 -9.82
CA ARG A 28 9.05 8.92 -10.46
C ARG A 28 7.83 8.54 -11.32
N GLY A 29 7.89 7.40 -12.01
CA GLY A 29 6.80 6.87 -12.81
C GLY A 29 5.59 6.48 -11.96
N PHE A 30 5.82 5.66 -10.94
CA PHE A 30 4.79 5.22 -10.00
C PHE A 30 4.13 6.40 -9.30
N ARG A 31 4.91 7.36 -8.80
CA ARG A 31 4.39 8.61 -8.24
C ARG A 31 3.44 9.31 -9.20
N ARG A 32 3.84 9.49 -10.46
CA ARG A 32 3.01 10.18 -11.46
C ARG A 32 1.66 9.49 -11.70
N TYR A 33 1.64 8.16 -11.72
CA TYR A 33 0.40 7.40 -11.90
C TYR A 33 -0.46 7.38 -10.63
N ALA A 34 0.18 7.27 -9.46
CA ALA A 34 -0.50 7.38 -8.17
C ALA A 34 -1.15 8.77 -7.98
N ASP A 35 -0.46 9.83 -8.37
CA ASP A 35 -0.96 11.22 -8.33
C ASP A 35 -2.14 11.45 -9.30
N ARG A 36 -2.32 10.59 -10.30
CA ARG A 36 -3.48 10.62 -11.22
C ARG A 36 -4.68 9.84 -10.70
N GLY A 37 -4.58 9.19 -9.54
CA GLY A 37 -5.66 8.37 -9.00
C GLY A 37 -5.72 6.95 -9.54
N GLU A 38 -4.69 6.45 -10.23
CA GLU A 38 -4.67 5.06 -10.66
C GLU A 38 -4.50 4.14 -9.44
N ALA A 39 -5.57 3.45 -9.04
CA ALA A 39 -5.61 2.70 -7.79
C ALA A 39 -4.50 1.64 -7.67
N ASP A 40 -4.15 0.94 -8.76
CA ASP A 40 -3.01 0.00 -8.77
C ASP A 40 -1.67 0.69 -8.53
N ALA A 41 -1.49 1.90 -9.07
CA ALA A 41 -0.29 2.68 -8.85
C ALA A 41 -0.23 3.23 -7.43
N GLN A 42 -1.37 3.66 -6.88
CA GLN A 42 -1.50 4.10 -5.49
C GLN A 42 -1.21 2.97 -4.51
N GLU A 43 -1.70 1.75 -4.76
CA GLU A 43 -1.39 0.57 -3.96
C GLU A 43 0.11 0.27 -3.97
N LEU A 44 0.71 0.13 -5.16
CA LEU A 44 2.12 -0.22 -5.27
C LEU A 44 3.03 0.86 -4.69
N TYR A 45 2.80 2.12 -5.05
CA TYR A 45 3.61 3.24 -4.59
C TYR A 45 3.39 3.50 -3.09
N GLY A 46 2.16 3.40 -2.62
CA GLY A 46 1.79 3.50 -1.21
C GLY A 46 2.50 2.45 -0.36
N PHE A 47 2.48 1.19 -0.80
CA PHE A 47 3.21 0.09 -0.16
C PHE A 47 4.72 0.34 -0.11
N LEU A 48 5.32 0.76 -1.23
CA LEU A 48 6.75 1.05 -1.32
C LEU A 48 7.14 2.17 -0.35
N LEU A 49 6.39 3.26 -0.31
CA LEU A 49 6.64 4.37 0.60
C LEU A 49 6.45 3.97 2.07
N LEU A 50 5.40 3.20 2.38
CA LEU A 50 5.08 2.77 3.75
C LEU A 50 6.15 1.84 4.34
N HIS A 51 6.65 0.88 3.55
CA HIS A 51 7.56 -0.17 4.05
C HIS A 51 9.03 0.04 3.68
N LYS A 52 9.33 0.82 2.63
CA LYS A 52 10.70 1.09 2.15
C LYS A 52 11.08 2.57 2.20
N GLY A 53 10.15 3.47 2.58
CA GLY A 53 10.46 4.88 2.81
C GLY A 53 11.49 5.04 3.93
N VAL A 54 12.52 5.85 3.68
CA VAL A 54 13.63 6.07 4.61
C VAL A 54 13.20 6.97 5.77
N ASP A 55 12.39 7.97 5.47
CA ASP A 55 11.91 8.97 6.42
C ASP A 55 10.43 8.79 6.77
N GLU A 56 10.01 9.43 7.87
CA GLU A 56 8.64 9.36 8.35
C GLU A 56 7.63 10.00 7.40
N ALA A 57 8.01 11.07 6.70
CA ALA A 57 7.13 11.75 5.75
C ALA A 57 6.82 10.87 4.54
N SER A 58 7.81 10.09 4.07
CA SER A 58 7.63 9.06 3.05
C SER A 58 6.64 8.00 3.52
N ARG A 59 6.81 7.44 4.73
CA ARG A 59 5.90 6.41 5.26
C ARG A 59 4.47 6.93 5.44
N SER A 60 4.33 8.16 5.94
CA SER A 60 3.05 8.86 6.05
C SER A 60 2.38 9.09 4.70
N SER A 61 3.15 9.52 3.70
CA SER A 61 2.65 9.66 2.32
C SER A 61 2.20 8.32 1.76
N GLY A 62 2.95 7.24 2.03
CA GLY A 62 2.58 5.88 1.64
C GLY A 62 1.24 5.44 2.20
N ALA A 63 1.05 5.61 3.51
CA ALA A 63 -0.22 5.40 4.19
C ALA A 63 -1.37 6.21 3.57
N ARG A 64 -1.12 7.47 3.19
CA ARG A 64 -2.12 8.32 2.54
C ARG A 64 -2.53 7.82 1.15
N TYR A 65 -1.59 7.33 0.34
CA TYR A 65 -1.92 6.71 -0.95
C TYR A 65 -2.74 5.42 -0.77
N LEU A 66 -2.38 4.59 0.22
CA LEU A 66 -3.14 3.39 0.55
C LEU A 66 -4.57 3.73 0.99
N LEU A 67 -4.75 4.78 1.80
CA LEU A 67 -6.07 5.27 2.17
C LEU A 67 -6.88 5.74 0.96
N SER A 68 -6.26 6.40 -0.02
CA SER A 68 -6.99 6.89 -1.20
C SER A 68 -7.45 5.80 -2.16
N CYS A 69 -6.78 4.64 -2.16
CA CYS A 69 -7.18 3.49 -2.99
C CYS A 69 -7.81 2.36 -2.16
N ALA A 70 -8.22 2.62 -0.93
CA ALA A 70 -8.87 1.64 -0.08
C ALA A 70 -10.33 1.47 -0.52
N GLU A 71 -10.57 0.45 -1.35
CA GLU A 71 -11.88 0.11 -1.87
C GLU A 71 -12.17 -1.39 -1.66
N PRO A 72 -13.45 -1.80 -1.60
CA PRO A 72 -13.84 -3.20 -1.61
C PRO A 72 -13.17 -3.96 -2.77
N GLY A 73 -12.69 -5.17 -2.50
CA GLY A 73 -11.95 -5.98 -3.48
C GLY A 73 -10.43 -5.71 -3.53
N ARG A 74 -9.90 -4.85 -2.64
CA ARG A 74 -8.44 -4.67 -2.41
C ARG A 74 -8.02 -5.18 -1.02
N PRO A 75 -8.10 -6.49 -0.77
CA PRO A 75 -7.81 -7.09 0.54
C PRO A 75 -6.43 -6.74 1.09
N ARG A 76 -5.43 -6.61 0.22
CA ARG A 76 -4.04 -6.29 0.59
C ARG A 76 -3.90 -4.87 1.13
N VAL A 77 -4.57 -3.90 0.49
CA VAL A 77 -4.56 -2.49 0.92
C VAL A 77 -5.24 -2.38 2.29
N ALA A 78 -6.41 -3.00 2.43
CA ALA A 78 -7.15 -3.02 3.68
C ALA A 78 -6.33 -3.67 4.82
N TRP A 79 -5.64 -4.78 4.57
CA TRP A 79 -4.75 -5.42 5.55
C TRP A 79 -3.58 -4.52 5.98
N GLN A 80 -2.99 -3.75 5.06
CA GLN A 80 -1.93 -2.81 5.40
C GLN A 80 -2.45 -1.66 6.27
N LEU A 81 -3.63 -1.13 5.94
CA LEU A 81 -4.26 -0.08 6.75
C LEU A 81 -4.68 -0.58 8.12
N TYR A 82 -5.17 -1.82 8.24
CA TYR A 82 -5.41 -2.47 9.52
C TYR A 82 -4.16 -2.45 10.40
N GLN A 83 -3.01 -2.89 9.87
CA GLN A 83 -1.74 -2.87 10.61
C GLN A 83 -1.34 -1.45 11.02
N CYS A 84 -1.47 -0.47 10.12
CA CYS A 84 -1.17 0.94 10.44
C CYS A 84 -2.06 1.48 11.58
N TYR A 85 -3.36 1.21 11.58
CA TYR A 85 -4.28 1.66 12.63
C TYR A 85 -4.17 0.84 13.93
N ARG A 86 -3.75 -0.44 13.86
CA ARG A 86 -3.52 -1.30 15.03
C ARG A 86 -2.26 -0.89 15.79
N ASP A 87 -1.16 -0.75 15.06
CA ASP A 87 0.16 -0.50 15.64
C ASP A 87 0.37 1.00 15.93
N GLY A 88 -0.25 1.86 15.11
CA GLY A 88 0.04 3.29 15.11
C GLY A 88 1.48 3.58 14.66
N GLY A 89 1.94 4.83 14.83
CA GLY A 89 3.34 5.19 14.58
C GLY A 89 3.68 5.60 13.15
N VAL A 90 2.66 5.76 12.28
CA VAL A 90 2.79 6.46 11.00
C VAL A 90 2.15 7.83 11.17
N ALA A 91 2.89 8.91 10.92
CA ALA A 91 2.34 10.26 11.03
C ALA A 91 1.02 10.39 10.24
N GLY A 92 -0.01 10.93 10.88
CA GLY A 92 -1.37 11.03 10.31
C GLY A 92 -2.25 9.79 10.47
N ILE A 93 -1.70 8.65 10.93
CA ILE A 93 -2.45 7.46 11.35
C ILE A 93 -2.16 7.20 12.83
N ALA A 94 -3.02 7.75 13.68
CA ALA A 94 -3.04 7.41 15.09
C ALA A 94 -3.61 6.01 15.29
N LYS A 95 -3.15 5.32 16.33
CA LYS A 95 -3.73 4.05 16.74
C LYS A 95 -5.23 4.23 16.99
N ASN A 96 -6.05 3.48 16.26
CA ASN A 96 -7.50 3.55 16.37
C ASN A 96 -8.07 2.14 16.18
N PRO A 97 -8.54 1.49 17.25
CA PRO A 97 -9.03 0.11 17.18
C PRO A 97 -10.27 -0.02 16.30
N GLU A 98 -11.20 0.94 16.33
CA GLU A 98 -12.41 0.91 15.52
C GLU A 98 -12.08 0.94 14.02
N ARG A 99 -11.18 1.85 13.60
CA ARG A 99 -10.71 1.90 12.22
C ARG A 99 -9.91 0.66 11.85
N ALA A 100 -9.10 0.14 12.76
CA ALA A 100 -8.37 -1.11 12.53
C ALA A 100 -9.37 -2.26 12.26
N HIS A 101 -10.38 -2.44 13.10
CA HIS A 101 -11.42 -3.45 12.90
C HIS A 101 -12.20 -3.26 11.59
N HIS A 102 -12.51 -2.02 11.21
CA HIS A 102 -13.15 -1.72 9.93
C HIS A 102 -12.32 -2.22 8.74
N PHE A 103 -11.03 -1.89 8.70
CA PHE A 103 -10.14 -2.36 7.63
C PHE A 103 -9.84 -3.86 7.71
N LEU A 104 -9.85 -4.45 8.91
CA LEU A 104 -9.72 -5.89 9.09
C LEU A 104 -10.92 -6.64 8.49
N ALA A 105 -12.15 -6.19 8.77
CA ALA A 105 -13.37 -6.71 8.17
C ALA A 105 -13.34 -6.60 6.65
N MET A 106 -13.00 -5.41 6.12
CA MET A 106 -12.86 -5.18 4.68
C MET A 106 -11.82 -6.11 4.03
N ALA A 107 -10.70 -6.36 4.70
CA ALA A 107 -9.66 -7.26 4.21
C ALA A 107 -10.15 -8.72 4.17
N ALA A 108 -10.86 -9.16 5.21
CA ALA A 108 -11.41 -10.52 5.27
C ALA A 108 -12.55 -10.74 4.27
N GLU A 109 -13.46 -9.77 4.11
CA GLU A 109 -14.49 -9.81 3.06
C GLU A 109 -13.88 -9.88 1.65
N GLY A 110 -12.70 -9.27 1.46
CA GLY A 110 -11.91 -9.38 0.24
C GLY A 110 -11.13 -10.68 0.09
N GLY A 111 -11.21 -11.63 1.04
CA GLY A 111 -10.51 -12.92 1.01
C GLY A 111 -9.03 -12.84 1.41
N HIS A 112 -8.64 -11.90 2.27
CA HIS A 112 -7.28 -11.85 2.80
C HIS A 112 -7.08 -12.95 3.86
N PRO A 113 -6.20 -13.95 3.66
CA PRO A 113 -6.12 -15.12 4.54
C PRO A 113 -5.76 -14.77 5.98
N LEU A 114 -4.81 -13.84 6.18
CA LEU A 114 -4.44 -13.39 7.53
C LEU A 114 -5.54 -12.55 8.19
N ALA A 115 -6.41 -11.90 7.42
CA ALA A 115 -7.50 -11.11 8.00
C ALA A 115 -8.63 -12.02 8.44
N GLU A 116 -8.96 -13.04 7.64
CA GLU A 116 -9.93 -14.09 7.99
C GLU A 116 -9.51 -14.82 9.27
N GLU A 117 -8.25 -15.25 9.35
CA GLU A 117 -7.68 -15.89 10.55
C GLU A 117 -7.75 -14.95 11.76
N GLN A 118 -7.33 -13.69 11.61
CA GLN A 118 -7.32 -12.72 12.69
C GLN A 118 -8.74 -12.40 13.20
N LEU A 119 -9.75 -12.33 12.32
CA LEU A 119 -11.15 -12.18 12.72
C LEU A 119 -11.69 -13.42 13.42
N ALA A 120 -11.35 -14.62 12.93
CA ALA A 120 -11.77 -15.87 13.55
C ALA A 120 -11.16 -16.05 14.95
N SER A 121 -9.91 -15.64 15.14
CA SER A 121 -9.22 -15.68 16.45
C SER A 121 -9.64 -14.58 17.42
N GLY A 122 -10.33 -13.55 16.93
CA GLY A 122 -10.77 -12.39 17.71
C GLY A 122 -12.17 -12.52 18.30
N GLN A 123 -12.80 -13.70 18.18
CA GLN A 123 -14.09 -14.06 18.76
C GLN A 123 -13.94 -14.73 20.12
#